data_AF-A0A931WSG1-F1
#
_entry.id   AF-A0A931WSG1-F1
#
_cell.length_a   1.000
_cell.length_b   1.000
_cell.length_c   1.000
_cell.angle_alpha   90.00
_cell.angle_beta   90.00
_cell.angle_gamma   90.00
#
_symmetry.space_group_name_H-M   'P 1'
#
loop_
_entity.id
_entity.type
_entity.pdbx_description
1 polymer ?
#
loop_
_entity_poly.entity_id
_entity_poly.type
_entity_poly.pdbx_seq_one_letter_code
_entity_poly.pdbx_strand_id
1 'polypeptide(L)' 'MVLGETEDEALLGAVTLETLGLMLNPLSRTLQPMRMALRRGDELVA' A
#
# COMPACT_ATOMS: atom_id res chain seq x y z
N MET A 1 -1.86 0.51 18.75
CA MET A 1 -2.04 -0.64 17.84
C MET A 1 -0.66 -0.94 17.28
N VAL A 2 -0.19 -2.17 17.45
CA VAL A 2 1.11 -2.66 16.97
C VAL A 2 0.81 -3.71 15.91
N LEU A 3 1.51 -3.69 14.78
CA LEU A 3 1.37 -4.70 13.72
C LEU A 3 2.16 -5.96 14.09
N GLY A 4 1.58 -7.14 13.87
CA GLY A 4 2.28 -8.43 13.97
C GLY A 4 1.73 -9.40 15.03
N GLU A 5 0.54 -9.14 15.55
CA GLU A 5 -0.20 -10.13 16.34
C GLU A 5 -0.76 -11.25 15.43
N THR A 6 -1.14 -12.39 16.02
CA THR A 6 -1.61 -13.61 15.32
C THR A 6 -2.86 -13.45 14.44
N GLU A 7 -3.49 -12.28 14.44
CA GLU A 7 -4.65 -11.98 13.59
C GLU A 7 -4.37 -10.83 12.60
N ASP A 8 -3.15 -10.30 12.58
CA ASP A 8 -2.74 -9.15 11.77
C ASP A 8 -2.04 -9.55 10.46
N GLU A 9 -1.87 -10.83 10.14
CA GLU A 9 -1.04 -11.27 9.02
C GLU A 9 -1.49 -10.69 7.68
N ALA A 10 -2.81 -10.61 7.46
CA ALA A 10 -3.36 -10.00 6.26
C ALA A 10 -3.06 -8.48 6.21
N LEU A 11 -3.14 -7.81 7.36
CA LEU A 11 -2.86 -6.38 7.47
C LEU A 11 -1.35 -6.10 7.30
N LEU A 12 -0.49 -6.90 7.91
CA LEU A 12 0.96 -6.81 7.76
C LEU A 12 1.38 -7.03 6.31
N GLY A 13 0.77 -8.01 5.61
CA GLY A 13 0.96 -8.22 4.19
C GLY A 13 0.51 -7.02 3.34
N ALA A 14 -0.67 -6.46 3.62
CA ALA A 14 -1.19 -5.29 2.91
C ALA A 14 -0.30 -4.05 3.07
N VAL A 15 0.09 -3.73 4.31
CA VAL A 15 0.97 -2.59 4.64
C VAL A 15 2.35 -2.77 4.03
N THR A 16 2.88 -4.00 3.99
CA THR A 16 4.15 -4.30 3.32
C THR A 16 4.06 -4.00 1.82
N LEU A 17 3.00 -4.45 1.16
CA LEU A 17 2.80 -4.18 -0.27
C LEU A 17 2.63 -2.69 -0.55
N GLU A 18 1.85 -1.98 0.27
CA GLU A 18 1.69 -0.52 0.18
C GLU A 18 3.04 0.21 0.32
N THR A 19 3.86 -0.19 1.30
CA THR A 19 5.20 0.38 1.54
C THR A 19 6.10 0.22 0.31
N LEU A 20 5.96 -0.89 -0.41
CA LEU A 20 6.70 -1.16 -1.65
C LEU A 20 6.05 -0.53 -2.89
N GLY A 21 4.90 0.14 -2.76
CA GLY A 21 4.14 0.66 -3.89
C GLY A 21 3.54 -0.43 -4.78
N LEU A 22 3.17 -1.56 -4.20
CA LEU A 22 2.65 -2.75 -4.88
C LEU A 22 1.21 -3.05 -4.43
N MET A 23 0.47 -3.73 -5.31
CA MET A 23 -0.85 -4.28 -5.01
C MET A 23 -0.95 -5.70 -5.56
N LEU A 24 -1.56 -6.61 -4.79
CA LEU A 24 -1.87 -7.96 -5.27
C LEU A 24 -3.13 -7.93 -6.15
N ASN A 25 -3.04 -8.46 -7.38
CA ASN A 25 -4.20 -8.83 -8.17
C ASN A 25 -4.67 -10.23 -7.75
N PRO A 26 -5.84 -10.39 -7.11
CA PRO A 26 -6.29 -11.67 -6.57
C PRO A 26 -6.70 -12.67 -7.67
N LEU A 27 -7.05 -12.20 -8.86
CA LEU A 27 -7.51 -13.04 -9.97
C LEU A 27 -6.32 -13.70 -10.68
N SER A 28 -5.23 -12.94 -10.90
CA SER A 28 -4.01 -13.45 -11.53
C SER A 28 -2.94 -13.89 -10.54
N ARG A 29 -3.09 -13.59 -9.24
CA ARG A 29 -2.09 -13.82 -8.18
C ARG A 29 -0.72 -13.20 -8.50
N THR A 30 -0.75 -12.00 -9.08
CA THR A 30 0.47 -11.25 -9.43
C THR A 30 0.51 -9.91 -8.70
N LEU A 31 1.71 -9.46 -8.36
CA LEU A 31 1.93 -8.11 -7.83
C LEU A 31 1.97 -7.13 -9.00
N GLN A 32 1.30 -5.99 -8.84
CA GLN A 32 1.24 -4.92 -9.82
C GLN A 32 1.68 -3.60 -9.15
N PRO A 33 2.35 -2.69 -9.89
CA PRO A 33 2.64 -1.37 -9.36
C PRO A 33 1.35 -0.62 -9.01
N MET A 34 1.31 0.01 -7.84
CA MET A 34 0.26 0.96 -7.50
C MET A 34 0.39 2.19 -8.40
N ARG A 35 -0.73 2.64 -8.98
CA ARG A 35 -0.77 3.90 -9.70
C ARG A 35 -0.95 5.03 -8.70
N MET A 36 0.16 5.60 -8.24
CA MET A 36 0.12 6.75 -7.34
C MET A 36 -0.14 8.03 -8.15
N ALA A 37 -1.23 8.72 -7.86
CA ALA A 37 -1.44 10.08 -8.36
C ALA A 37 -0.61 11.03 -7.49
N LEU A 38 0.53 11.50 -8.02
CA LEU A 38 1.29 12.58 -7.39
C LEU A 38 0.54 13.90 -7.59
N ARG A 39 -0.11 14.41 -6.54
CA ARG A 39 -0.54 15.82 -6.51
C ARG A 39 0.67 16.68 -6.19
N ARG A 40 0.99 17.65 -7.05
CA ARG A 40 2.05 18.64 -6.84
C ARG A 40 1.71 19.46 -5.58
N GLY A 41 2.64 19.53 -4.63
CA GLY A 41 2.47 20.15 -3.31
C GLY A 41 2.56 21.69 -3.28
N ASP A 42 2.52 22.36 -4.42
CA ASP A 42 2.86 23.79 -4.54
C ASP A 42 1.69 24.75 -4.23
N GLU A 43 0.56 24.24 -3.74
CA GLU A 43 -0.70 25.01 -3.61
C GLU A 43 -1.15 25.29 -2.17
N LEU A 44 -0.32 24.96 -1.16
CA LEU A 44 -0.66 25.16 0.27
C LEU A 44 0.08 26.33 0.94
N VAL A 45 0.62 27.28 0.15
CA VAL A 45 1.35 28.45 0.65
C VAL A 45 0.89 29.78 0.03
N ALA A 46 -0.38 29.87 -0.38
CA ALA A 46 -1.02 31.12 -0.78
C ALA A 46 -2.17 31.50 0.17
#